data_AF-A0A522GPS1-F1
#
_entry.id   AF-A0A522GPS1-F1
#
_cell.length_a   1.000
_cell.length_b   1.000
_cell.length_c   1.000
_cell.angle_alpha   90.00
_cell.angle_beta   90.00
_cell.angle_gamma   90.00
#
_symmetry.space_group_name_H-M   'P 1'
#
loop_
_entity.id
_entity.type
_entity.pdbx_description
1 polymer ?
#
loop_
_entity_poly.entity_id
_entity_poly.type
_entity_poly.pdbx_seq_one_letter_code
_entity_poly.pdbx_strand_id
1 'polypeptide(L)'
;MKTPILIENIIYWNHKFHIYIGLFLLLFILFFSFSGLLLNHSQWKFASFWKERKETGIITPLTIPVNPDSTSLIQDIMKQLILSGEISNVKLTPESINFMVVKPGTSQDIHLDLKSGISVRKEMVFNWWGK
;
A
#
# COMPACT_ATOMS: atom_id res chain seq x y z
N MET A 1 -58.30 -8.66 31.60
CA MET A 1 -57.83 -7.27 31.81
C MET A 1 -57.24 -6.80 30.50
N LYS A 2 -57.85 -5.84 29.78
CA LYS A 2 -57.30 -5.35 28.50
C LYS A 2 -56.06 -4.52 28.79
N THR A 3 -54.97 -4.80 28.09
CA THR A 3 -53.78 -3.96 28.09
C THR A 3 -54.13 -2.57 27.56
N PRO A 4 -53.60 -1.49 28.16
CA PRO A 4 -53.87 -0.15 27.68
C PRO A 4 -53.27 0.01 26.28
N ILE A 5 -54.03 0.64 25.38
CA ILE A 5 -53.70 0.83 23.94
C ILE A 5 -52.29 1.41 23.72
N LEU A 6 -51.83 2.25 24.66
CA LEU A 6 -50.48 2.81 24.64
C LEU A 6 -49.38 1.75 24.75
N ILE A 7 -49.55 0.74 25.61
CA ILE A 7 -48.57 -0.34 25.79
C ILE A 7 -48.53 -1.24 24.55
N GLU A 8 -49.68 -1.53 23.95
CA GLU A 8 -49.75 -2.30 22.70
C GLU A 8 -49.05 -1.59 21.56
N ASN A 9 -49.24 -0.27 21.42
CA ASN A 9 -48.53 0.54 20.44
C ASN A 9 -47.02 0.55 20.68
N ILE A 10 -46.57 0.70 21.93
CA ILE A 10 -45.14 0.69 22.26
C ILE A 10 -44.51 -0.66 21.90
N ILE A 11 -45.17 -1.77 22.24
CA ILE A 11 -44.68 -3.12 21.91
C ILE A 11 -44.60 -3.31 20.39
N TYR A 12 -45.63 -2.88 19.66
CA TYR A 12 -45.67 -2.96 18.20
C TYR A 12 -44.52 -2.18 17.54
N TRP A 13 -44.32 -0.92 17.96
CA TRP A 13 -43.24 -0.09 17.42
C TRP A 13 -41.86 -0.61 17.83
N ASN A 14 -41.69 -1.06 19.07
CA ASN A 14 -40.43 -1.66 19.51
C ASN A 14 -40.04 -2.87 18.66
N HIS A 15 -41.01 -3.75 18.36
CA HIS A 15 -40.78 -4.92 17.51
C HIS A 15 -40.39 -4.51 16.08
N LYS A 16 -41.09 -3.53 15.49
CA LYS A 16 -40.74 -2.99 14.18
C LYS A 16 -39.34 -2.39 14.16
N PHE A 17 -39.02 -1.52 15.12
CA PHE A 17 -37.69 -0.91 15.22
C PHE A 17 -36.61 -1.96 15.37
N HIS A 18 -36.80 -2.95 16.24
CA HIS A 18 -35.83 -4.02 16.44
C HIS A 18 -35.53 -4.77 15.15
N ILE A 19 -36.57 -5.13 14.37
CA ILE A 19 -36.39 -5.83 13.09
C ILE A 19 -35.65 -4.94 12.09
N TYR A 20 -36.09 -3.70 11.87
CA TYR A 20 -35.48 -2.85 10.84
C TYR A 20 -34.06 -2.40 11.19
N ILE A 21 -33.81 -2.03 12.44
CA ILE A 21 -32.45 -1.71 12.91
C ILE A 21 -31.57 -2.95 12.89
N GLY A 22 -32.08 -4.10 13.32
CA GLY A 22 -31.35 -5.37 13.26
C GLY A 22 -30.95 -5.72 11.83
N LEU A 23 -31.85 -5.59 10.87
CA LEU A 23 -31.58 -5.84 9.46
C LEU A 23 -30.56 -4.85 8.88
N PHE A 24 -30.69 -3.56 9.23
CA PHE A 24 -29.74 -2.53 8.81
C PHE A 24 -28.33 -2.79 9.37
N LEU A 25 -28.22 -3.10 10.66
CA LEU A 25 -26.95 -3.42 11.30
C LEU A 25 -26.34 -4.71 10.75
N LEU A 26 -27.17 -5.73 10.45
CA LEU A 26 -26.70 -6.95 9.80
C LEU A 26 -26.10 -6.64 8.42
N LEU A 27 -26.77 -5.82 7.61
CA LEU A 27 -26.23 -5.37 6.32
C LEU A 27 -24.90 -4.64 6.49
N PHE A 28 -24.80 -3.76 7.49
CA PHE A 28 -23.58 -3.03 7.80
C PHE A 28 -22.42 -3.97 8.19
N ILE A 29 -22.70 -4.96 9.05
CA ILE A 29 -21.71 -5.98 9.45
C ILE A 29 -21.26 -6.77 8.21
N LEU A 30 -22.18 -7.22 7.37
CA LEU A 30 -21.84 -7.96 6.15
C LEU A 30 -20.97 -7.13 5.21
N PHE A 31 -21.29 -5.85 5.02
CA PHE A 31 -20.50 -4.94 4.20
C PHE A 31 -19.10 -4.71 4.78
N PHE A 32 -18.99 -4.49 6.09
CA PHE A 32 -17.72 -4.33 6.77
C PHE A 32 -16.88 -5.61 6.72
N SER A 33 -17.46 -6.78 7.01
CA SER A 33 -16.77 -8.07 6.92
C SER A 33 -16.30 -8.35 5.51
N PHE A 34 -17.15 -8.11 4.50
CA PHE A 34 -16.79 -8.33 3.11
C PHE A 34 -15.66 -7.39 2.67
N SER A 35 -15.71 -6.11 3.03
CA SER A 35 -14.65 -5.15 2.70
C SER A 35 -13.33 -5.48 3.40
N GLY A 36 -13.36 -5.84 4.69
CA GLY A 36 -12.16 -6.28 5.42
C GLY A 36 -11.53 -7.52 4.80
N LEU A 37 -12.35 -8.49 4.39
CA LEU A 37 -11.88 -9.69 3.71
C LEU A 37 -11.30 -9.34 2.32
N LEU A 38 -11.96 -8.47 1.57
CA LEU A 38 -11.49 -7.98 0.27
C LEU A 38 -10.11 -7.31 0.35
N LEU A 39 -9.91 -6.46 1.36
CA LEU A 39 -8.71 -5.64 1.50
C LEU A 39 -7.54 -6.42 2.11
N ASN A 40 -7.81 -7.40 2.98
CA ASN A 40 -6.75 -8.14 3.67
C ASN A 40 -6.20 -9.31 2.82
N HIS A 41 -6.95 -9.78 1.81
CA HIS A 41 -6.51 -10.85 0.93
C HIS A 41 -5.95 -10.29 -0.41
N SER A 42 -4.80 -9.62 -0.33
CA SER A 42 -4.10 -9.00 -1.48
C SER A 42 -3.80 -9.94 -2.66
N GLN A 43 -3.76 -11.25 -2.40
CA GLN A 43 -3.59 -12.31 -3.40
C GLN A 43 -4.81 -12.55 -4.29
N TRP A 44 -5.97 -11.98 -3.95
CA TRP A 44 -7.21 -12.15 -4.71
C TRP A 44 -7.20 -11.29 -5.98
N LYS A 45 -7.30 -11.95 -7.14
CA LYS A 45 -7.06 -11.36 -8.47
C LYS A 45 -8.01 -10.22 -8.88
N PHE A 46 -9.12 -10.03 -8.20
CA PHE A 46 -10.06 -8.93 -8.45
C PHE A 46 -9.67 -7.63 -7.70
N ALA A 47 -8.87 -7.74 -6.63
CA ALA A 47 -8.29 -6.58 -5.94
C ALA A 47 -6.99 -6.10 -6.61
N SER A 48 -6.56 -6.78 -7.68
CA SER A 48 -5.42 -6.42 -8.52
C SER A 48 -5.76 -5.24 -9.46
N PHE A 49 -6.36 -4.16 -8.94
CA PHE A 49 -6.53 -2.89 -9.66
C PHE A 49 -5.18 -2.28 -10.08
N TRP A 50 -4.08 -2.79 -9.49
CA TRP A 50 -2.71 -2.43 -9.78
C TRP A 50 -2.05 -3.26 -10.89
N LYS A 51 -2.81 -3.97 -11.73
CA LYS A 51 -2.26 -4.70 -12.90
C LYS A 51 -1.44 -3.81 -13.85
N GLU A 52 -1.64 -2.49 -13.81
CA GLU A 52 -0.86 -1.53 -14.59
C GLU A 52 0.49 -1.15 -13.95
N ARG A 53 0.80 -1.63 -12.73
CA ARG A 53 2.15 -1.49 -12.17
C ARG A 53 3.09 -2.40 -12.94
N LYS A 54 3.79 -1.82 -13.91
CA LYS A 54 4.88 -2.47 -14.63
C LYS A 54 6.11 -2.53 -13.72
N GLU A 55 6.24 -3.61 -12.96
CA GLU A 55 7.46 -3.91 -12.21
C GLU A 55 8.55 -4.40 -13.16
N THR A 56 9.50 -3.53 -13.48
CA THR A 56 10.71 -3.93 -14.22
C THR A 56 11.85 -4.11 -13.23
N GLY A 57 12.36 -5.34 -13.14
CA GLY A 57 13.55 -5.70 -12.37
C GLY A 57 14.81 -5.53 -13.20
N ILE A 58 15.62 -4.52 -12.92
CA ILE A 58 16.93 -4.34 -13.61
C ILE A 58 18.04 -4.63 -12.61
N ILE A 59 18.93 -5.56 -12.97
CA ILE A 59 20.12 -5.92 -12.19
C ILE A 59 21.32 -5.20 -12.81
N THR A 60 21.95 -4.30 -12.05
CA THR A 60 23.11 -3.52 -12.55
C THR A 60 24.27 -3.64 -11.57
N PRO A 61 25.48 -4.05 -12.01
CA PRO A 61 26.67 -3.99 -11.18
C PRO A 61 27.09 -2.53 -10.96
N LEU A 62 27.47 -2.17 -9.74
CA LEU A 62 27.88 -0.82 -9.36
C LEU A 62 29.22 -0.81 -8.66
N THR A 63 29.93 0.32 -8.80
CA THR A 63 31.16 0.56 -8.05
C THR A 63 30.81 1.24 -6.73
N ILE A 64 31.09 0.58 -5.61
CA ILE A 64 30.83 1.11 -4.27
C ILE A 64 31.99 2.04 -3.88
N PRO A 65 31.74 3.33 -3.56
CA PRO A 65 32.79 4.24 -3.13
C PRO A 65 33.28 3.87 -1.72
N VAL A 66 34.59 4.04 -1.51
CA VAL A 66 35.35 3.52 -0.37
C VAL A 66 35.08 4.25 0.96
N ASN A 67 34.40 5.41 0.94
CA ASN A 67 34.12 6.18 2.15
C ASN A 67 32.69 6.79 2.12
N PRO A 68 31.74 6.30 2.93
CA PRO A 68 30.34 6.62 2.78
C PRO A 68 29.93 7.75 3.72
N ASP A 69 30.11 9.00 3.30
CA ASP A 69 29.12 9.99 3.71
C ASP A 69 27.79 9.55 3.06
N SER A 70 26.77 9.30 3.88
CA SER A 70 25.51 8.67 3.45
C SER A 70 24.86 9.39 2.27
N THR A 71 25.01 10.71 2.20
CA THR A 71 24.43 11.55 1.15
C THR A 71 25.24 11.52 -0.14
N SER A 72 26.57 11.55 -0.07
CA SER A 72 27.43 11.51 -1.27
C SER A 72 27.36 10.15 -1.96
N LEU A 73 27.29 9.08 -1.17
CA LEU A 73 27.10 7.72 -1.65
C LEU A 73 25.82 7.57 -2.48
N ILE A 74 24.70 8.08 -1.98
CA ILE A 74 23.41 7.99 -2.71
C ILE A 74 23.47 8.82 -3.99
N GLN A 75 24.07 10.00 -3.96
CA GLN A 75 24.23 10.83 -5.16
C GLN A 75 25.10 10.15 -6.22
N ASP A 76 26.18 9.49 -5.83
CA ASP A 76 27.05 8.77 -6.76
C ASP A 76 26.36 7.54 -7.34
N ILE A 77 25.61 6.81 -6.53
CA ILE A 77 24.75 5.71 -7.02
C ILE A 77 23.72 6.24 -8.02
N MET A 78 23.07 7.37 -7.73
CA MET A 78 22.12 8.00 -8.65
C MET A 78 22.77 8.39 -9.98
N LYS A 79 24.00 8.92 -9.96
CA LYS A 79 24.74 9.25 -11.18
C LYS A 79 25.10 7.99 -11.98
N GLN A 80 25.62 6.94 -11.33
CA GLN A 80 25.96 5.67 -12.01
C GLN A 80 24.73 5.01 -12.63
N LEU A 81 23.59 5.09 -11.95
CA LEU A 81 22.33 4.51 -12.41
C LEU A 81 21.51 5.43 -13.33
N ILE A 82 22.00 6.64 -13.62
CA ILE A 82 21.33 7.68 -14.42
C ILE A 82 19.90 7.92 -13.90
N LEU A 83 19.77 8.09 -12.58
CA LEU A 83 18.50 8.32 -11.89
C LEU A 83 18.24 9.81 -11.68
N SER A 84 16.98 10.21 -11.78
CA SER A 84 16.55 11.60 -11.60
C SER A 84 15.23 11.60 -10.84
N GLY A 85 15.16 12.36 -9.74
CA GLY A 85 13.98 12.45 -8.90
C GLY A 85 14.33 12.83 -7.46
N GLU A 86 13.31 12.87 -6.62
CA GLU A 86 13.47 13.09 -5.19
C GLU A 86 13.80 11.77 -4.49
N ILE A 87 14.77 11.82 -3.57
CA ILE A 87 15.15 10.66 -2.76
C ILE A 87 14.23 10.61 -1.54
N SER A 88 13.62 9.46 -1.31
CA SER A 88 12.78 9.19 -0.14
C SER A 88 13.08 7.83 0.46
N ASN A 89 12.66 7.63 1.73
CA ASN A 89 12.71 6.35 2.42
C ASN A 89 14.09 5.67 2.44
N VAL A 90 15.14 6.46 2.68
CA VAL A 90 16.52 5.96 2.76
C VAL A 90 16.68 5.08 4.00
N LYS A 91 17.11 3.84 3.80
CA LYS A 91 17.48 2.89 4.85
C LYS A 91 18.87 2.35 4.56
N LEU A 92 19.80 2.69 5.45
CA LEU A 92 21.19 2.24 5.39
C LEU A 92 21.35 1.12 6.41
N THR A 93 21.73 -0.05 5.93
CA THR A 93 22.11 -1.21 6.73
C THR A 93 23.58 -1.51 6.44
N PRO A 94 24.35 -2.11 7.36
CA PRO A 94 25.76 -2.45 7.10
C PRO A 94 25.98 -3.31 5.85
N GLU A 95 24.96 -4.06 5.44
CA GLU A 95 25.03 -5.00 4.31
C GLU A 95 24.32 -4.49 3.05
N SER A 96 23.39 -3.54 3.18
CA SER A 96 22.59 -3.09 2.04
C SER A 96 22.10 -1.65 2.19
N ILE A 97 21.84 -1.03 1.05
CA ILE A 97 21.28 0.31 0.95
C ILE A 97 19.97 0.22 0.20
N ASN A 98 18.93 0.77 0.82
CA ASN A 98 17.61 0.87 0.23
C ASN A 98 17.22 2.33 0.16
N PHE A 99 16.77 2.78 -1.01
CA PHE A 99 16.18 4.10 -1.15
C PHE A 99 15.20 4.10 -2.32
N MET A 100 14.27 5.03 -2.28
CA MET A 100 13.26 5.21 -3.30
C MET A 100 13.50 6.53 -4.03
N VAL A 101 13.45 6.50 -5.36
CA VAL A 101 13.51 7.70 -6.20
C VAL A 101 12.13 7.95 -6.78
N VAL A 102 11.55 9.09 -6.45
CA VAL A 102 10.18 9.45 -6.85
C VAL A 102 10.22 10.58 -7.88
N LYS A 103 9.44 10.44 -8.94
CA LYS A 103 9.15 11.51 -9.92
C LYS A 103 7.67 11.46 -10.30
N PRO A 104 7.08 12.55 -10.82
CA PRO A 104 5.67 12.53 -11.21
C PRO A 104 5.36 11.36 -12.16
N GLY A 105 4.41 10.50 -11.76
CA GLY A 105 3.97 9.35 -12.54
C GLY A 105 4.80 8.08 -12.40
N THR A 106 5.93 8.08 -11.68
CA THR A 106 6.71 6.86 -11.44
C THR A 106 7.46 6.87 -10.11
N SER A 107 7.58 5.72 -9.47
CA SER A 107 8.52 5.49 -8.36
C SER A 107 9.51 4.41 -8.75
N GLN A 108 10.74 4.50 -8.27
CA GLN A 108 11.78 3.50 -8.48
C GLN A 108 12.35 3.11 -7.12
N ASP A 109 12.19 1.86 -6.73
CA ASP A 109 12.84 1.27 -5.56
C ASP A 109 14.20 0.72 -5.94
N ILE A 110 15.24 1.15 -5.23
CA ILE A 110 16.61 0.70 -5.45
C ILE A 110 17.10 -0.02 -4.21
N HIS A 111 17.45 -1.30 -4.40
CA HIS A 111 18.13 -2.12 -3.41
C HIS A 111 19.56 -2.37 -3.89
N LEU A 112 20.55 -1.96 -3.10
CA LEU A 112 21.96 -2.23 -3.36
C LEU A 112 22.50 -3.17 -2.28
N ASP A 113 23.07 -4.29 -2.70
CA ASP A 113 23.86 -5.16 -1.84
C ASP A 113 25.32 -4.70 -1.86
N LEU A 114 25.83 -4.32 -0.67
CA LEU A 114 27.18 -3.79 -0.50
C LEU A 114 28.26 -4.89 -0.58
N LYS A 115 27.89 -6.16 -0.37
CA LYS A 115 28.86 -7.28 -0.44
C LYS A 115 29.13 -7.66 -1.89
N SER A 116 28.09 -7.68 -2.72
CA SER A 116 28.18 -8.11 -4.11
C SER A 116 28.34 -6.96 -5.11
N GLY A 117 28.04 -5.72 -4.70
CA GLY A 117 28.01 -4.57 -5.62
C GLY A 117 26.86 -4.65 -6.63
N ILE A 118 25.85 -5.48 -6.36
CA ILE A 118 24.70 -5.67 -7.24
C ILE A 118 23.56 -4.76 -6.79
N SER A 119 23.05 -3.97 -7.72
CA SER A 119 21.80 -3.22 -7.53
C SER A 119 20.63 -3.90 -8.21
N VAL A 120 19.52 -4.00 -7.49
CA VAL A 120 18.21 -4.42 -8.00
C VAL A 120 17.30 -3.21 -7.99
N ARG A 121 16.86 -2.80 -9.18
CA ARG A 121 15.89 -1.72 -9.38
C ARG A 121 14.52 -2.32 -9.63
N LYS A 122 13.49 -1.81 -8.93
CA LYS A 122 12.08 -2.04 -9.26
C LYS A 122 11.44 -0.73 -9.65
N GLU A 123 11.03 -0.61 -10.90
CA GLU A 123 10.27 0.55 -11.37
C GLU A 123 8.77 0.33 -11.19
N MET A 124 8.06 1.36 -10.76
CA MET A 124 6.61 1.41 -10.65
C MET A 124 6.10 2.60 -11.44
N VAL A 125 5.30 2.35 -12.47
CA VAL A 125 4.62 3.40 -13.24
C VAL A 125 3.19 3.51 -12.73
N PHE A 126 2.77 4.73 -12.39
CA PHE A 126 1.42 5.03 -11.92
C PHE A 126 0.57 5.55 -13.08
N ASN A 127 -0.69 5.12 -13.14
CA ASN A 127 -1.68 5.68 -14.04
C ASN A 127 -2.36 6.90 -13.41
N TRP A 128 -3.31 7.50 -14.13
CA TRP A 128 -4.04 8.71 -13.70
C TRP A 128 -4.89 8.51 -12.44
N TRP A 129 -5.15 7.26 -12.03
CA TRP A 129 -5.96 6.90 -10.87
C TRP A 129 -5.12 6.43 -9.66
N GLY A 130 -3.80 6.31 -9.83
CA GLY A 130 -2.90 5.68 -8.85
C GLY A 130 -1.99 6.65 -8.11
N LYS A 131 -2.46 7.86 -7.80
CA LYS A 131 -1.77 8.81 -6.92
C LYS A 131 -2.26 8.69 -5.48
#